data_AF-A0A3S5IQV7-F1
#
_entry.id   AF-A0A3S5IQV7-F1
#
_cell.length_a   1.000
_cell.length_b   1.000
_cell.length_c   1.000
_cell.angle_alpha   90.00
_cell.angle_beta   90.00
_cell.angle_gamma   90.00
#
_symmetry.space_group_name_H-M   'P 1'
#
loop_
_entity.id
_entity.type
_entity.pdbx_description
1 polymer ?
#
loop_
_entity_poly.entity_id
_entity_poly.type
_entity_poly.pdbx_seq_one_letter_code
_entity_poly.pdbx_strand_id
1 'polypeptide(L)'
;MSGQGEQSPGAWGTSAEMCSSSSSSFSVPPEGSKTHCISQTLFETLQEKGFSENAIKKSIVAGCVDAGTCTQWITMHEGHPELDTPLEDGVEVVVKGKRVLTEAEREKKVRELREKAKANIAEEKRAAIEKERERIAMGRKAIETQEMLEKLRRESELAEVRKQKEADRIAKRRVKVQILADKYVRQGNTKEEAFRMAELEFEEAAQKRRQENVQVESKGVENVRGSAPSTASWDIEGLIAQNTSLSDVFNTPPAPLSLLPRLVDGVRNHEDAAMAHQCLAVLLTILRNIRENPFDAKKRSLKTTTGAFRMRIGPVPSAIQLLRTCGFQLATDENGNESIILTTVVLRVIERAIALLSQET
;
A
#
# COMPACT_ATOMS: atom_id res chain seq x y z
N MET A 1 -8.53 0.09 -47.31
CA MET A 1 -8.24 1.29 -48.13
C MET A 1 -7.66 2.35 -47.21
N SER A 2 -6.46 2.83 -47.55
CA SER A 2 -5.80 4.08 -47.15
C SER A 2 -5.52 4.25 -45.63
N GLY A 3 -4.29 4.39 -45.12
CA GLY A 3 -3.01 4.75 -45.70
C GLY A 3 -2.51 6.09 -45.12
N GLN A 4 -1.22 6.15 -44.76
CA GLN A 4 -0.37 7.29 -44.32
C GLN A 4 -0.31 7.52 -42.79
N GLY A 5 0.83 7.56 -42.09
CA GLY A 5 2.24 7.45 -42.47
C GLY A 5 2.97 8.81 -42.50
N GLU A 6 3.57 9.23 -41.37
CA GLU A 6 4.60 10.28 -41.29
C GLU A 6 5.58 9.89 -40.15
N GLN A 7 6.80 9.43 -40.45
CA GLN A 7 8.03 10.15 -40.83
C GLN A 7 8.81 10.76 -39.65
N SER A 8 9.89 10.07 -39.28
CA SER A 8 11.11 10.65 -38.67
C SER A 8 11.88 11.51 -39.68
N PRO A 9 12.81 12.33 -39.18
CA PRO A 9 14.15 12.36 -39.76
C PRO A 9 15.25 12.23 -38.70
N GLY A 10 16.29 11.47 -39.05
CA GLY A 10 17.56 11.42 -38.33
C GLY A 10 18.64 12.27 -38.99
N ALA A 11 19.74 12.49 -38.27
CA ALA A 11 21.14 12.71 -38.70
C ALA A 11 21.92 13.22 -37.48
N TRP A 12 22.80 12.44 -36.85
CA TRP A 12 24.23 12.29 -37.15
C TRP A 12 25.02 13.61 -37.08
N GLY A 13 25.93 13.69 -36.10
CA GLY A 13 26.84 14.82 -35.92
C GLY A 13 27.77 14.65 -34.73
N THR A 14 28.76 13.76 -34.85
CA THR A 14 29.99 13.75 -34.05
C THR A 14 30.83 14.98 -34.35
N SER A 15 31.20 15.77 -33.34
CA SER A 15 32.34 16.72 -33.37
C SER A 15 32.85 16.82 -31.93
N ALA A 16 33.98 16.17 -31.61
CA ALA A 16 35.34 16.66 -31.83
C ALA A 16 35.61 17.92 -31.00
N GLU A 17 36.35 17.69 -29.91
CA GLU A 17 36.91 18.70 -29.01
C GLU A 17 37.74 19.73 -29.78
N MET A 18 37.43 21.01 -29.58
CA MET A 18 38.34 22.11 -29.90
C MET A 18 38.49 22.98 -28.65
N CYS A 19 39.63 22.85 -27.99
CA CYS A 19 40.09 23.77 -26.95
C CYS A 19 40.51 25.09 -27.61
N SER A 20 39.63 26.07 -27.55
CA SER A 20 39.96 27.47 -27.85
C SER A 20 40.85 28.07 -26.76
N SER A 21 42.10 28.29 -27.12
CA SER A 21 42.93 29.41 -26.67
C SER A 21 42.23 30.73 -27.02
N SER A 22 42.38 31.90 -26.38
CA SER A 22 43.09 32.42 -25.21
C SER A 22 42.68 33.91 -25.17
N SER A 23 42.62 34.55 -24.00
CA SER A 23 42.90 36.00 -23.92
C SER A 23 43.04 36.49 -22.48
N SER A 24 44.28 36.78 -22.09
CA SER A 24 44.62 38.02 -21.37
C SER A 24 46.14 38.24 -21.40
N SER A 25 46.55 39.07 -22.36
CA SER A 25 47.53 40.16 -22.31
C SER A 25 48.67 40.10 -21.27
N PHE A 26 49.93 40.11 -21.72
CA PHE A 26 50.80 41.30 -21.67
C PHE A 26 52.18 41.05 -22.34
N SER A 27 52.70 42.10 -22.97
CA SER A 27 54.11 42.41 -23.28
C SER A 27 54.77 41.76 -24.52
N VAL A 28 55.02 42.60 -25.53
CA VAL A 28 55.98 42.35 -26.63
C VAL A 28 57.40 42.70 -26.16
N PRO A 29 58.40 41.82 -26.35
CA PRO A 29 59.76 42.25 -26.67
C PRO A 29 60.38 41.39 -27.82
N PRO A 30 61.61 41.71 -28.27
CA PRO A 30 61.97 42.08 -29.63
C PRO A 30 62.17 40.90 -30.61
N GLU A 31 62.29 41.22 -31.89
CA GLU A 31 62.55 40.29 -33.00
C GLU A 31 63.68 39.29 -32.69
N GLY A 32 63.38 37.99 -32.86
CA GLY A 32 64.37 36.92 -33.03
C GLY A 32 64.30 35.74 -32.06
N SER A 33 63.62 35.84 -30.91
CA SER A 33 63.64 34.76 -29.90
C SER A 33 62.46 33.78 -30.04
N LYS A 34 62.73 32.56 -30.50
CA LYS A 34 61.74 31.47 -30.49
C LYS A 34 61.68 30.89 -29.08
N THR A 35 60.63 31.24 -28.32
CA THR A 35 60.38 30.67 -26.99
C THR A 35 59.61 29.35 -27.12
N HIS A 36 60.22 28.25 -26.67
CA HIS A 36 59.56 26.96 -26.58
C HIS A 36 59.26 26.64 -25.10
N CYS A 37 58.13 26.00 -24.81
CA CYS A 37 57.80 25.62 -23.43
C CYS A 37 57.73 24.11 -23.27
N ILE A 38 58.34 23.62 -22.19
CA ILE A 38 58.29 22.21 -21.79
C ILE A 38 57.57 22.11 -20.43
N SER A 39 56.75 21.07 -20.26
CA SER A 39 56.18 20.75 -18.95
C SER A 39 57.25 20.17 -18.03
N GLN A 40 57.24 20.57 -16.76
CA GLN A 40 58.25 20.12 -15.79
C GLN A 40 58.35 18.59 -15.72
N THR A 41 57.21 17.90 -15.73
CA THR A 41 57.15 16.44 -15.70
C THR A 41 57.80 15.78 -16.92
N LEU A 42 57.66 16.39 -18.11
CA LEU A 42 58.28 15.89 -19.34
C LEU A 42 59.79 16.09 -19.32
N PHE A 43 60.25 17.24 -18.82
CA PHE A 43 61.68 17.53 -18.68
C PHE A 43 62.36 16.56 -17.70
N GLU A 44 61.77 16.35 -16.52
CA GLU A 44 62.26 15.40 -15.51
C GLU A 44 62.30 13.96 -16.04
N THR A 45 61.25 13.51 -16.74
CA THR A 45 61.19 12.16 -17.34
C THR A 45 62.30 11.91 -18.36
N LEU A 46 62.67 12.93 -19.14
CA LEU A 46 63.75 12.81 -20.14
C LEU A 46 65.14 12.89 -19.50
N GLN A 47 65.29 13.65 -18.41
CA GLN A 47 66.54 13.71 -17.63
C GLN A 47 66.81 12.38 -16.90
N GLU A 48 65.78 11.73 -16.35
CA GLU A 48 65.87 10.40 -15.72
C GLU A 48 66.31 9.30 -16.71
N LYS A 49 65.99 9.47 -18.00
CA LYS A 49 66.45 8.57 -19.08
C LYS A 49 67.93 8.76 -19.44
N GLY A 50 68.60 9.72 -18.80
CA GLY A 50 70.03 9.98 -18.99
C GLY A 50 70.36 10.92 -20.16
N PHE A 51 69.37 11.59 -20.74
CA PHE A 51 69.61 12.56 -21.82
C PHE A 51 70.12 13.89 -21.28
N SER A 52 71.04 14.51 -22.02
CA SER A 52 71.57 15.83 -21.66
C SER A 52 70.48 16.91 -21.78
N GLU A 53 70.54 17.94 -20.93
CA GLU A 53 69.55 19.03 -20.96
C GLU A 53 69.51 19.75 -22.32
N ASN A 54 70.65 19.78 -23.03
CA ASN A 54 70.76 20.38 -24.35
C ASN A 54 70.06 19.52 -25.41
N ALA A 55 70.22 18.20 -25.37
CA ALA A 55 69.51 17.28 -26.26
C ALA A 55 67.99 17.36 -26.05
N ILE A 56 67.54 17.48 -24.79
CA ILE A 56 66.12 17.65 -24.44
C ILE A 56 65.58 18.99 -24.96
N LYS A 57 66.29 20.09 -24.72
CA LYS A 57 65.86 21.40 -25.22
C LYS A 57 65.83 21.44 -26.75
N LYS A 58 66.78 20.79 -27.44
CA LYS A 58 66.80 20.68 -28.90
C LYS A 58 65.67 19.81 -29.45
N SER A 59 65.31 18.70 -28.79
CA SER A 59 64.17 17.89 -29.23
C SER A 59 62.86 18.70 -29.16
N ILE A 60 62.71 19.56 -28.15
CA ILE A 60 61.55 20.45 -28.03
C ILE A 60 61.55 21.55 -29.10
N VAL A 61 62.73 22.10 -29.44
CA VAL A 61 62.88 23.07 -30.54
C VAL A 61 62.59 22.40 -31.90
N ALA A 62 62.94 21.13 -32.06
CA ALA A 62 62.60 20.31 -33.22
C ALA A 62 61.10 19.94 -33.31
N GLY A 63 60.29 20.33 -32.32
CA GLY A 63 58.83 20.16 -32.33
C GLY A 63 58.34 18.90 -31.63
N CYS A 64 59.18 18.21 -30.85
CA CYS A 64 58.74 17.06 -30.06
C CYS A 64 57.86 17.55 -28.89
N VAL A 65 56.71 16.92 -28.68
CA VAL A 65 55.72 17.32 -27.65
C VAL A 65 55.61 16.29 -26.52
N ASP A 66 55.99 15.04 -26.79
CA ASP A 66 55.85 13.91 -25.89
C ASP A 66 57.19 13.22 -25.59
N ALA A 67 57.23 12.48 -24.48
CA ALA A 67 58.45 11.83 -23.99
C ALA A 67 58.98 10.77 -24.97
N GLY A 68 58.09 10.08 -25.69
CA GLY A 68 58.45 9.05 -26.66
C GLY A 68 59.13 9.66 -27.88
N THR A 69 58.51 10.67 -28.49
CA THR A 69 59.05 11.37 -29.66
C THR A 69 60.36 12.10 -29.33
N CYS A 70 60.48 12.70 -28.15
CA CYS A 70 61.75 13.30 -27.70
C CYS A 70 62.84 12.24 -27.58
N THR A 71 62.56 11.11 -26.94
CA THR A 71 63.51 9.99 -26.79
C THR A 71 63.95 9.45 -28.15
N GLN A 72 63.00 9.21 -29.06
CA GLN A 72 63.29 8.71 -30.41
C GLN A 72 64.11 9.70 -31.23
N TRP A 73 63.81 11.00 -31.13
CA TRP A 73 64.59 12.04 -31.81
C TRP A 73 66.02 12.10 -31.28
N ILE A 74 66.20 12.05 -29.96
CA ILE A 74 67.53 12.07 -29.34
C ILE A 74 68.33 10.83 -29.76
N THR A 75 67.74 9.64 -29.69
CA THR A 75 68.40 8.38 -30.07
C THR A 75 68.77 8.32 -31.54
N MET A 76 67.93 8.87 -32.43
CA MET A 76 68.24 8.94 -33.86
C MET A 76 69.46 9.82 -34.18
N HIS A 77 69.82 10.72 -33.27
CA HIS A 77 70.95 11.66 -33.40
C HIS A 77 72.09 11.36 -32.42
N GLU A 78 72.11 10.18 -31.77
CA GLU A 78 73.21 9.71 -30.93
C GLU A 78 74.50 9.57 -31.76
N GLY A 79 75.48 10.46 -31.51
CA GLY A 79 76.78 10.49 -32.19
C GLY A 79 77.03 11.74 -33.04
N HIS A 80 76.04 12.62 -33.22
CA HIS A 80 76.28 13.91 -33.87
C HIS A 80 76.93 14.89 -32.87
N PRO A 81 78.09 15.50 -33.19
CA PRO A 81 78.81 16.39 -32.26
C PRO A 81 78.01 17.64 -31.86
N GLU A 82 76.93 17.95 -32.60
CA GLU A 82 76.03 19.05 -32.28
C GLU A 82 74.92 18.71 -31.27
N LEU A 83 74.73 17.45 -30.87
CA LEU A 83 73.63 17.08 -29.97
C LEU A 83 73.80 17.70 -28.57
N ASP A 84 75.03 17.70 -28.06
CA ASP A 84 75.38 18.22 -26.74
C ASP A 84 75.84 19.69 -26.76
N THR A 85 76.00 20.29 -27.93
CA THR A 85 76.35 21.71 -28.06
C THR A 85 75.23 22.57 -27.47
N PRO A 86 75.54 23.59 -26.65
CA PRO A 86 74.56 24.56 -26.17
C PRO A 86 73.75 25.16 -27.33
N LEU A 87 72.46 25.46 -27.08
CA LEU A 87 71.64 26.15 -28.08
C LEU A 87 72.22 27.53 -28.39
N GLU A 88 72.07 27.99 -29.64
CA GLU A 88 72.52 29.32 -30.07
C GLU A 88 71.85 30.43 -29.26
N ASP A 89 72.60 31.52 -29.01
CA ASP A 89 72.15 32.69 -28.26
C ASP A 89 70.93 33.33 -28.96
N GLY A 90 69.73 33.00 -28.45
CA GLY A 90 68.44 33.45 -28.98
C GLY A 90 67.26 32.49 -28.77
N VAL A 91 67.50 31.21 -28.45
CA VAL A 91 66.42 30.22 -28.24
C VAL A 91 66.32 29.81 -26.77
N GLU A 92 65.29 30.30 -26.07
CA GLU A 92 65.05 30.02 -24.65
C GLU A 92 63.91 29.01 -24.48
N VAL A 93 64.17 27.92 -23.73
CA VAL A 93 63.18 26.90 -23.38
C VAL A 93 62.76 27.09 -21.92
N VAL A 94 61.53 27.58 -21.71
CA VAL A 94 60.99 27.86 -20.37
C VAL A 94 60.22 26.65 -19.85
N VAL A 95 60.65 26.11 -18.71
CA VAL A 95 59.98 25.01 -18.00
C VAL A 95 58.78 25.57 -17.23
N LYS A 96 57.55 25.25 -17.64
CA LYS A 96 56.32 25.68 -16.94
C LYS A 96 55.96 24.69 -15.83
N GLY A 97 56.39 24.98 -14.60
CA GLY A 97 55.94 24.27 -13.40
C GLY A 97 54.53 24.73 -12.98
N LYS A 98 53.61 23.78 -12.73
CA LYS A 98 52.32 24.12 -12.11
C LYS A 98 52.60 24.56 -10.67
N ARG A 99 52.26 25.81 -10.34
CA ARG A 99 52.34 26.33 -8.97
C ARG A 99 51.43 25.49 -8.08
N VAL A 100 52.01 24.69 -7.20
CA VAL A 100 51.27 23.85 -6.26
C VAL A 100 50.57 24.79 -5.27
N LEU A 101 49.23 24.75 -5.25
CA LEU A 101 48.40 25.48 -4.31
C LEU A 101 48.79 25.06 -2.89
N THR A 102 49.04 26.03 -2.00
CA THR A 102 49.44 25.77 -0.61
C THR A 102 48.41 24.88 0.08
N GLU A 103 48.90 23.96 0.92
CA GLU A 103 48.11 22.91 1.57
C GLU A 103 46.87 23.45 2.28
N ALA A 104 46.99 24.61 2.94
CA ALA A 104 45.90 25.28 3.64
C ALA A 104 44.77 25.82 2.72
N GLU A 105 45.10 26.29 1.52
CA GLU A 105 44.10 26.79 0.55
C GLU A 105 43.36 25.63 -0.11
N ARG A 106 44.07 24.53 -0.36
CA ARG A 106 43.48 23.28 -0.88
C ARG A 106 42.50 22.68 0.12
N GLU A 107 42.84 22.64 1.40
CA GLU A 107 41.94 22.16 2.46
C GLU A 107 40.69 23.03 2.63
N LYS A 108 40.82 24.36 2.53
CA LYS A 108 39.67 25.27 2.58
C LYS A 108 38.71 25.02 1.41
N LYS A 109 39.24 24.84 0.20
CA LYS A 109 38.42 24.57 -1.00
C LYS A 109 37.76 23.20 -0.97
N VAL A 110 38.43 22.19 -0.42
CA VAL A 110 37.85 20.85 -0.20
C VAL A 110 36.72 20.90 0.82
N ARG A 111 36.88 21.68 1.91
CA ARG A 111 35.81 21.86 2.91
C ARG A 111 34.58 22.55 2.30
N GLU A 112 34.78 23.63 1.56
CA GLU A 112 33.69 24.36 0.89
C GLU A 112 32.91 23.46 -0.09
N LEU A 113 33.61 22.66 -0.90
CA LEU A 113 32.96 21.72 -1.83
C LEU A 113 32.19 20.62 -1.11
N ARG A 114 32.71 20.11 0.02
CA ARG A 114 32.02 19.11 0.85
C ARG A 114 30.77 19.68 1.51
N GLU A 115 30.81 20.93 1.97
CA GLU A 115 29.63 21.58 2.56
C GLU A 115 28.57 21.88 1.51
N LYS A 116 28.96 22.36 0.31
CA LYS A 116 28.04 22.51 -0.82
C LYS A 116 27.39 21.18 -1.22
N ALA A 117 28.17 20.09 -1.26
CA ALA A 117 27.62 18.77 -1.55
C ALA A 117 26.62 18.31 -0.47
N LYS A 118 26.94 18.52 0.82
CA LYS A 118 26.02 18.19 1.92
C LYS A 118 24.75 19.05 1.90
N ALA A 119 24.87 20.34 1.55
CA ALA A 119 23.74 21.26 1.45
C ALA A 119 22.78 20.82 0.32
N ASN A 120 23.30 20.50 -0.87
CA ASN A 120 22.49 20.02 -1.99
C ASN A 120 21.76 18.71 -1.66
N ILE A 121 22.44 17.75 -1.01
CA ILE A 121 21.82 16.48 -0.58
C ILE A 121 20.72 16.74 0.47
N ALA A 122 20.92 17.69 1.38
CA ALA A 122 19.91 18.03 2.38
C ALA A 122 18.69 18.72 1.77
N GLU A 123 18.89 19.59 0.78
CA GLU A 123 17.82 20.26 0.03
C GLU A 123 17.01 19.26 -0.81
N GLU A 124 17.67 18.37 -1.53
CA GLU A 124 17.02 17.32 -2.31
C GLU A 124 16.18 16.39 -1.43
N LYS A 125 16.69 16.02 -0.23
CA LYS A 125 15.91 15.24 0.75
C LYS A 125 14.67 15.98 1.24
N ARG A 126 14.75 17.29 1.48
CA ARG A 126 13.59 18.10 1.88
C ARG A 126 12.55 18.17 0.77
N ALA A 127 12.99 18.40 -0.47
CA ALA A 127 12.11 18.41 -1.63
C ALA A 127 11.44 17.05 -1.87
N ALA A 128 12.16 15.94 -1.64
CA ALA A 128 11.59 14.59 -1.72
C ALA A 128 10.52 14.35 -0.65
N ILE A 129 10.77 14.78 0.59
CA ILE A 129 9.78 14.68 1.68
C ILE A 129 8.54 15.52 1.40
N GLU A 130 8.71 16.72 0.85
CA GLU A 130 7.59 17.61 0.49
C GLU A 130 6.73 17.00 -0.62
N LYS A 131 7.34 16.50 -1.70
CA LYS A 131 6.62 15.83 -2.78
C LYS A 131 5.87 14.58 -2.31
N GLU A 132 6.49 13.77 -1.44
CA GLU A 132 5.80 12.60 -0.89
C GLU A 132 4.64 13.00 0.03
N ARG A 133 4.80 14.07 0.83
CA ARG A 133 3.71 14.64 1.63
C ARG A 133 2.57 15.14 0.77
N GLU A 134 2.85 15.82 -0.34
CA GLU A 134 1.85 16.28 -1.30
C GLU A 134 1.10 15.12 -1.96
N ARG A 135 1.82 14.06 -2.37
CA ARG A 135 1.21 12.85 -2.93
C ARG A 135 0.23 12.21 -1.94
N ILE A 136 0.65 12.07 -0.68
CA ILE A 136 -0.21 11.53 0.40
C ILE A 136 -1.40 12.46 0.65
N ALA A 137 -1.19 13.78 0.67
CA ALA A 137 -2.26 14.75 0.87
C ALA A 137 -3.29 14.73 -0.27
N MET A 138 -2.84 14.63 -1.53
CA MET A 138 -3.73 14.46 -2.68
C MET A 138 -4.49 13.13 -2.61
N GLY A 139 -3.82 12.04 -2.22
CA GLY A 139 -4.47 10.74 -2.01
C GLY A 139 -5.56 10.79 -0.93
N ARG A 140 -5.29 11.45 0.21
CA ARG A 140 -6.29 11.64 1.28
C ARG A 140 -7.47 12.48 0.82
N LYS A 141 -7.23 13.62 0.16
CA LYS A 141 -8.30 14.46 -0.39
C LYS A 141 -9.16 13.70 -1.40
N ALA A 142 -8.55 12.86 -2.25
CA ALA A 142 -9.29 12.04 -3.20
C ALA A 142 -10.22 11.04 -2.47
N ILE A 143 -9.73 10.36 -1.42
CA ILE A 143 -10.54 9.46 -0.60
C ILE A 143 -11.68 10.23 0.09
N GLU A 144 -11.40 11.37 0.71
CA GLU A 144 -12.42 12.21 1.36
C GLU A 144 -13.51 12.64 0.37
N THR A 145 -13.15 13.04 -0.85
CA THR A 145 -14.13 13.38 -1.89
C THR A 145 -14.95 12.17 -2.34
N GLN A 146 -14.33 11.00 -2.44
CA GLN A 146 -15.02 9.75 -2.80
C GLN A 146 -16.01 9.33 -1.71
N GLU A 147 -15.62 9.39 -0.44
CA GLU A 147 -16.48 9.10 0.71
C GLU A 147 -17.68 10.05 0.77
N MET A 148 -17.46 11.34 0.50
CA MET A 148 -18.55 12.32 0.42
C MET A 148 -19.56 11.96 -0.68
N LEU A 149 -19.08 11.63 -1.88
CA LEU A 149 -19.94 11.25 -3.00
C LEU A 149 -20.70 9.95 -2.72
N GLU A 150 -20.04 8.96 -2.11
CA GLU A 150 -20.66 7.68 -1.75
C GLU A 150 -21.72 7.85 -0.65
N LYS A 151 -21.46 8.73 0.32
CA LYS A 151 -22.44 9.09 1.36
C LYS A 151 -23.68 9.73 0.75
N LEU A 152 -23.51 10.72 -0.13
CA LEU A 152 -24.63 11.36 -0.84
C LEU A 152 -25.42 10.36 -1.68
N ARG A 153 -24.74 9.44 -2.36
CA ARG A 153 -25.37 8.38 -3.13
C ARG A 153 -26.22 7.47 -2.25
N ARG A 154 -25.67 7.00 -1.12
CA ARG A 154 -26.43 6.18 -0.16
C ARG A 154 -27.63 6.91 0.42
N GLU A 155 -27.47 8.18 0.75
CA GLU A 155 -28.57 9.01 1.25
C GLU A 155 -29.68 9.15 0.19
N SER A 156 -29.33 9.35 -1.08
CA SER A 156 -30.28 9.38 -2.20
C SER A 156 -31.01 8.05 -2.36
N GLU A 157 -30.28 6.93 -2.38
CA GLU A 157 -30.85 5.58 -2.51
C GLU A 157 -31.82 5.28 -1.34
N LEU A 158 -31.46 5.65 -0.12
CA LEU A 158 -32.34 5.48 1.05
C LEU A 158 -33.58 6.38 0.97
N ALA A 159 -33.45 7.60 0.48
CA ALA A 159 -34.58 8.51 0.28
C ALA A 159 -35.55 7.97 -0.79
N GLU A 160 -35.04 7.42 -1.89
CA GLU A 160 -35.84 6.77 -2.93
C GLU A 160 -36.59 5.56 -2.40
N VAL A 161 -35.91 4.68 -1.65
CA VAL A 161 -36.56 3.52 -1.02
C VAL A 161 -37.66 3.96 -0.04
N ARG A 162 -37.44 5.02 0.74
CA ARG A 162 -38.48 5.59 1.62
C ARG A 162 -39.66 6.13 0.83
N LYS A 163 -39.41 6.85 -0.27
CA LYS A 163 -40.45 7.38 -1.16
C LYS A 163 -41.25 6.25 -1.81
N GLN A 164 -40.60 5.18 -2.26
CA GLN A 164 -41.27 4.01 -2.83
C GLN A 164 -42.14 3.31 -1.79
N LYS A 165 -41.62 3.08 -0.58
CA LYS A 165 -42.41 2.50 0.53
C LYS A 165 -43.64 3.34 0.87
N GLU A 166 -43.51 4.66 0.84
CA GLU A 166 -44.64 5.56 1.07
C GLU A 166 -45.67 5.47 -0.07
N ALA A 167 -45.23 5.48 -1.31
CA ALA A 167 -46.10 5.32 -2.47
C ALA A 167 -46.85 3.97 -2.45
N ASP A 168 -46.14 2.89 -2.12
CA ASP A 168 -46.73 1.56 -1.98
C ASP A 168 -47.74 1.51 -0.84
N ARG A 169 -47.46 2.20 0.29
CA ARG A 169 -48.39 2.32 1.42
C ARG A 169 -49.66 3.05 1.02
N ILE A 170 -49.54 4.16 0.28
CA ILE A 170 -50.68 4.93 -0.23
C ILE A 170 -51.49 4.09 -1.24
N ALA A 171 -50.83 3.40 -2.17
CA ALA A 171 -51.50 2.54 -3.14
C ALA A 171 -52.25 1.39 -2.47
N LYS A 172 -51.63 0.71 -1.50
CA LYS A 172 -52.26 -0.34 -0.70
C LYS A 172 -53.47 0.17 0.08
N ARG A 173 -53.38 1.38 0.66
CA ARG A 173 -54.53 2.03 1.32
C ARG A 173 -55.68 2.22 0.32
N ARG A 174 -55.41 2.81 -0.85
CA ARG A 174 -56.42 3.06 -1.88
C ARG A 174 -57.13 1.79 -2.31
N VAL A 175 -56.38 0.73 -2.63
CA VAL A 175 -56.94 -0.57 -3.03
C VAL A 175 -57.80 -1.17 -1.92
N LYS A 176 -57.31 -1.14 -0.67
CA LYS A 176 -58.02 -1.74 0.46
C LYS A 176 -59.33 -1.00 0.78
N VAL A 177 -59.32 0.34 0.75
CA VAL A 177 -60.55 1.15 0.91
C VAL A 177 -61.53 0.87 -0.22
N GLN A 178 -61.06 0.77 -1.47
CA GLN A 178 -61.93 0.45 -2.61
C GLN A 178 -62.61 -0.91 -2.46
N ILE A 179 -61.88 -1.94 -2.01
CA ILE A 179 -62.44 -3.29 -1.78
C ILE A 179 -63.50 -3.26 -0.67
N LEU A 180 -63.24 -2.53 0.42
CA LEU A 180 -64.20 -2.38 1.52
C LEU A 180 -65.44 -1.60 1.08
N ALA A 181 -65.28 -0.55 0.27
CA ALA A 181 -66.40 0.21 -0.28
C ALA A 181 -67.28 -0.68 -1.18
N ASP A 182 -66.68 -1.46 -2.07
CA ASP A 182 -67.40 -2.44 -2.90
C ASP A 182 -68.17 -3.47 -2.07
N LYS A 183 -67.60 -3.93 -0.94
CA LYS A 183 -68.27 -4.81 0.02
C LYS A 183 -69.53 -4.16 0.59
N TYR A 184 -69.48 -2.88 0.98
CA TYR A 184 -70.63 -2.15 1.52
C TYR A 184 -71.69 -1.83 0.46
N VAL A 185 -71.29 -1.55 -0.78
CA VAL A 185 -72.24 -1.38 -1.90
C VAL A 185 -73.02 -2.67 -2.14
N ARG A 186 -72.36 -3.84 -2.09
CA ARG A 186 -73.04 -5.16 -2.19
C ARG A 186 -74.02 -5.42 -1.04
N GLN A 187 -73.83 -4.77 0.10
CA GLN A 187 -74.73 -4.85 1.25
C GLN A 187 -75.92 -3.89 1.14
N GLY A 188 -76.03 -3.12 0.04
CA GLY A 188 -77.16 -2.23 -0.24
C GLY A 188 -76.93 -0.76 0.13
N ASN A 189 -75.74 -0.39 0.60
CA ASN A 189 -75.43 1.01 0.93
C ASN A 189 -75.21 1.85 -0.34
N THR A 190 -75.54 3.14 -0.26
CA THR A 190 -75.21 4.07 -1.35
C THR A 190 -73.70 4.18 -1.52
N LYS A 191 -73.23 4.50 -2.74
CA LYS A 191 -71.80 4.55 -3.06
C LYS A 191 -71.02 5.47 -2.12
N GLU A 192 -71.58 6.64 -1.82
CA GLU A 192 -70.95 7.65 -0.94
C GLU A 192 -70.87 7.17 0.52
N GLU A 193 -71.94 6.56 1.04
CA GLU A 193 -71.96 5.98 2.39
C GLU A 193 -71.00 4.79 2.50
N ALA A 194 -70.92 3.95 1.47
CA ALA A 194 -70.03 2.80 1.41
C ALA A 194 -68.54 3.21 1.47
N PHE A 195 -68.14 4.28 0.77
CA PHE A 195 -66.78 4.82 0.86
C PHE A 195 -66.46 5.38 2.25
N ARG A 196 -67.38 6.14 2.84
CA ARG A 196 -67.21 6.70 4.19
C ARG A 196 -67.06 5.60 5.24
N MET A 197 -67.88 4.55 5.16
CA MET A 197 -67.80 3.39 6.06
C MET A 197 -66.50 2.60 5.87
N ALA A 198 -66.04 2.45 4.63
CA ALA A 198 -64.77 1.78 4.31
C ALA A 198 -63.53 2.53 4.83
N GLU A 199 -63.53 3.86 4.78
CA GLU A 199 -62.46 4.69 5.35
C GLU A 199 -62.41 4.59 6.87
N LEU A 200 -63.57 4.68 7.54
CA LEU A 200 -63.68 4.50 8.99
C LEU A 200 -63.21 3.11 9.43
N GLU A 201 -63.67 2.03 8.79
CA GLU A 201 -63.25 0.66 9.13
C GLU A 201 -61.74 0.48 8.91
N PHE A 202 -61.17 1.08 7.86
CA PHE A 202 -59.72 1.04 7.62
C PHE A 202 -58.93 1.79 8.69
N GLU A 203 -59.40 2.97 9.11
CA GLU A 203 -58.75 3.77 10.15
C GLU A 203 -58.88 3.14 11.53
N GLU A 204 -60.05 2.62 11.89
CA GLU A 204 -60.28 1.87 13.13
C GLU A 204 -59.42 0.61 13.17
N ALA A 205 -59.34 -0.16 12.07
CA ALA A 205 -58.44 -1.31 12.00
C ALA A 205 -56.96 -0.92 12.12
N ALA A 206 -56.57 0.25 11.58
CA ALA A 206 -55.23 0.78 11.74
C ALA A 206 -54.96 1.24 13.19
N GLN A 207 -55.92 1.88 13.85
CA GLN A 207 -55.84 2.28 15.26
C GLN A 207 -55.78 1.05 16.17
N LYS A 208 -56.62 0.04 15.93
CA LYS A 208 -56.60 -1.22 16.67
C LYS A 208 -55.26 -1.93 16.51
N ARG A 209 -54.68 -2.00 15.30
CA ARG A 209 -53.31 -2.54 15.11
C ARG A 209 -52.24 -1.74 15.83
N ARG A 210 -52.36 -0.42 15.90
CA ARG A 210 -51.44 0.43 16.69
C ARG A 210 -51.61 0.17 18.18
N GLN A 211 -52.84 0.05 18.67
CA GLN A 211 -53.13 -0.28 20.07
C GLN A 211 -52.68 -1.69 20.42
N GLU A 212 -52.86 -2.67 19.54
CA GLU A 212 -52.36 -4.04 19.70
C GLU A 212 -50.83 -4.06 19.74
N ASN A 213 -50.15 -3.34 18.83
CA ASN A 213 -48.68 -3.20 18.89
C ASN A 213 -48.21 -2.53 20.18
N VAL A 214 -48.84 -1.43 20.60
CA VAL A 214 -48.49 -0.71 21.84
C VAL A 214 -48.81 -1.56 23.07
N GLN A 215 -49.90 -2.35 23.05
CA GLN A 215 -50.27 -3.23 24.15
C GLN A 215 -49.34 -4.45 24.25
N VAL A 216 -48.83 -4.96 23.13
CA VAL A 216 -47.77 -5.97 23.10
C VAL A 216 -46.46 -5.40 23.67
N GLU A 217 -46.11 -4.16 23.32
CA GLU A 217 -44.95 -3.45 23.90
C GLU A 217 -45.15 -3.14 25.40
N SER A 218 -46.37 -2.79 25.83
CA SER A 218 -46.69 -2.45 27.24
C SER A 218 -46.79 -3.67 28.15
N LYS A 219 -47.39 -4.77 27.68
CA LYS A 219 -47.39 -6.06 28.39
C LYS A 219 -45.99 -6.67 28.50
N GLY A 220 -45.08 -6.31 27.59
CA GLY A 220 -43.65 -6.62 27.70
C GLY A 220 -42.93 -5.84 28.82
N VAL A 221 -43.49 -4.71 29.28
CA VAL A 221 -42.88 -3.81 30.28
C VAL A 221 -43.52 -3.95 31.67
N GLU A 222 -44.82 -4.30 31.78
CA GLU A 222 -45.51 -4.49 33.08
C GLU A 222 -45.14 -5.78 33.82
N ASN A 223 -44.57 -6.77 33.14
CA ASN A 223 -44.23 -8.08 33.73
C ASN A 223 -42.90 -8.08 34.53
N VAL A 224 -42.35 -6.90 34.88
CA VAL A 224 -41.04 -6.73 35.53
C VAL A 224 -41.14 -6.36 37.03
N ARG A 225 -42.34 -6.22 37.60
CA ARG A 225 -42.49 -5.81 39.02
C ARG A 225 -43.61 -6.55 39.78
N GLY A 226 -43.35 -7.79 40.20
CA GLY A 226 -44.12 -8.45 41.27
C GLY A 226 -44.30 -9.97 41.13
N SER A 227 -43.45 -10.72 41.85
CA SER A 227 -43.51 -12.18 42.15
C SER A 227 -43.82 -13.15 41.00
N ALA A 228 -42.75 -13.83 40.56
CA ALA A 228 -42.69 -14.78 39.45
C ALA A 228 -43.48 -16.09 39.69
N PRO A 229 -44.26 -16.51 38.68
CA PRO A 229 -44.11 -17.87 38.16
C PRO A 229 -44.11 -17.92 36.62
N SER A 230 -42.98 -18.38 36.08
CA SER A 230 -42.78 -19.23 34.90
C SER A 230 -43.72 -19.09 33.69
N THR A 231 -43.33 -18.26 32.73
CA THR A 231 -43.15 -18.70 31.33
C THR A 231 -42.33 -17.67 30.56
N ALA A 232 -41.22 -18.14 30.00
CA ALA A 232 -40.32 -17.42 29.10
C ALA A 232 -39.73 -16.11 29.64
N SER A 233 -39.18 -16.18 30.86
CA SER A 233 -38.01 -15.38 31.21
C SER A 233 -36.95 -15.68 30.16
N TRP A 234 -36.56 -14.70 29.38
CA TRP A 234 -35.31 -14.73 28.63
C TRP A 234 -34.24 -15.01 29.67
N ASP A 235 -33.81 -16.27 29.68
CA ASP A 235 -32.93 -16.81 30.69
C ASP A 235 -31.57 -16.16 30.47
N ILE A 236 -31.33 -15.00 31.09
CA ILE A 236 -30.03 -14.33 31.01
C ILE A 236 -28.99 -15.22 31.69
N GLU A 237 -29.37 -16.03 32.69
CA GLU A 237 -28.50 -17.08 33.25
C GLU A 237 -28.33 -18.27 32.30
N GLY A 238 -29.32 -18.61 31.47
CA GLY A 238 -29.20 -19.56 30.36
C GLY A 238 -28.37 -19.03 29.17
N LEU A 239 -28.45 -17.74 28.84
CA LEU A 239 -27.59 -17.05 27.86
C LEU A 239 -26.17 -16.85 28.40
N ILE A 240 -26.02 -16.63 29.71
CA ILE A 240 -24.71 -16.56 30.38
C ILE A 240 -24.11 -17.96 30.54
N ALA A 241 -24.92 -19.01 30.75
CA ALA A 241 -24.48 -20.40 30.76
C ALA A 241 -24.01 -20.89 29.38
N GLN A 242 -24.50 -20.27 28.29
CA GLN A 242 -24.00 -20.49 26.92
C GLN A 242 -22.83 -19.60 26.54
N ASN A 243 -22.59 -18.48 27.24
CA ASN A 243 -21.37 -17.70 27.13
C ASN A 243 -20.23 -18.40 27.87
N THR A 244 -19.78 -19.53 27.30
CA THR A 244 -18.40 -19.96 27.54
C THR A 244 -17.52 -18.83 27.01
N SER A 245 -16.92 -18.07 27.92
CA SER A 245 -16.00 -17.01 27.53
C SER A 245 -14.95 -17.61 26.59
N LEU A 246 -14.64 -16.95 25.47
CA LEU A 246 -13.66 -17.46 24.53
C LEU A 246 -12.33 -17.75 25.24
N SER A 247 -11.99 -16.94 26.25
CA SER A 247 -10.88 -17.19 27.15
C SER A 247 -10.93 -18.59 27.77
N ASP A 248 -12.07 -19.02 28.29
CA ASP A 248 -12.20 -20.29 29.01
C ASP A 248 -12.01 -21.48 28.07
N VAL A 249 -12.57 -21.36 26.87
CA VAL A 249 -12.40 -22.36 25.81
C VAL A 249 -10.97 -22.37 25.29
N PHE A 250 -10.26 -21.25 25.23
CA PHE A 250 -8.87 -21.16 24.73
C PHE A 250 -7.79 -21.28 25.82
N ASN A 251 -8.15 -21.36 27.10
CA ASN A 251 -7.24 -21.55 28.24
C ASN A 251 -7.10 -23.01 28.72
N THR A 252 -8.03 -23.91 28.37
CA THR A 252 -7.94 -25.37 28.70
C THR A 252 -6.77 -26.04 27.94
N PRO A 253 -6.28 -27.25 28.20
CA PRO A 253 -5.35 -27.89 27.27
C PRO A 253 -6.02 -28.18 25.89
N PRO A 254 -5.30 -28.08 24.75
CA PRO A 254 -5.85 -28.38 23.44
C PRO A 254 -6.31 -29.84 23.37
N ALA A 255 -7.57 -30.04 22.99
CA ALA A 255 -8.19 -31.35 22.94
C ALA A 255 -7.57 -32.23 21.82
N PRO A 256 -7.50 -33.57 22.00
CA PRO A 256 -6.90 -34.45 21.01
C PRO A 256 -7.65 -34.43 19.68
N LEU A 257 -6.92 -34.62 18.58
CA LEU A 257 -7.45 -34.62 17.21
C LEU A 257 -8.53 -35.69 16.95
N SER A 258 -8.60 -36.72 17.80
CA SER A 258 -9.63 -37.77 17.76
C SER A 258 -11.04 -37.23 18.03
N LEU A 259 -11.18 -36.03 18.60
CA LEU A 259 -12.47 -35.41 18.90
C LEU A 259 -13.06 -34.64 17.71
N LEU A 260 -12.30 -34.41 16.63
CA LEU A 260 -12.78 -33.67 15.47
C LEU A 260 -14.10 -34.21 14.89
N PRO A 261 -14.29 -35.54 14.70
CA PRO A 261 -15.57 -36.07 14.20
C PRO A 261 -16.74 -35.72 15.12
N ARG A 262 -16.57 -35.91 16.44
CA ARG A 262 -17.61 -35.60 17.43
C ARG A 262 -17.96 -34.10 17.47
N LEU A 263 -16.96 -33.23 17.27
CA LEU A 263 -17.18 -31.78 17.21
C LEU A 263 -17.93 -31.39 15.94
N VAL A 264 -17.60 -32.01 14.80
CA VAL A 264 -18.35 -31.82 13.55
C VAL A 264 -19.80 -32.28 13.71
N ASP A 265 -20.03 -33.43 14.34
CA ASP A 265 -21.38 -33.92 14.64
C ASP A 265 -22.13 -32.96 15.59
N GLY A 266 -21.44 -32.39 16.57
CA GLY A 266 -21.99 -31.37 17.46
C GLY A 266 -22.40 -30.08 16.73
N VAL A 267 -21.65 -29.66 15.71
CA VAL A 267 -22.04 -28.51 14.86
C VAL A 267 -23.25 -28.87 13.99
N ARG A 268 -23.33 -30.09 13.46
CA ARG A 268 -24.44 -30.55 12.61
C ARG A 268 -25.74 -30.71 13.37
N ASN A 269 -25.66 -31.26 14.59
CA ASN A 269 -26.80 -31.54 15.45
C ASN A 269 -27.20 -30.34 16.34
N HIS A 270 -26.75 -29.14 15.99
CA HIS A 270 -27.12 -27.92 16.70
C HIS A 270 -28.63 -27.65 16.59
N GLU A 271 -29.23 -27.09 17.65
CA GLU A 271 -30.69 -26.91 17.78
C GLU A 271 -31.31 -26.15 16.60
N ASP A 272 -30.61 -25.15 16.08
CA ASP A 272 -30.97 -24.42 14.86
C ASP A 272 -30.21 -24.98 13.65
N ALA A 273 -30.93 -25.71 12.78
CA ALA A 273 -30.41 -26.29 11.55
C ALA A 273 -29.95 -25.25 10.50
N ALA A 274 -30.60 -24.09 10.45
CA ALA A 274 -30.19 -23.02 9.54
C ALA A 274 -28.87 -22.40 10.01
N MET A 275 -28.73 -22.22 11.32
CA MET A 275 -27.48 -21.77 11.94
C MET A 275 -26.35 -22.80 11.79
N ALA A 276 -26.64 -24.09 11.99
CA ALA A 276 -25.70 -25.18 11.76
C ALA A 276 -25.13 -25.16 10.33
N HIS A 277 -26.01 -25.07 9.33
CA HIS A 277 -25.61 -25.04 7.92
C HIS A 277 -24.77 -23.80 7.60
N GLN A 278 -25.16 -22.61 8.10
CA GLN A 278 -24.39 -21.38 7.94
C GLN A 278 -23.03 -21.45 8.63
N CYS A 279 -22.96 -22.04 9.83
CA CYS A 279 -21.73 -22.23 10.57
C CYS A 279 -20.75 -23.14 9.80
N LEU A 280 -21.23 -24.29 9.33
CA LEU A 280 -20.46 -25.23 8.51
C LEU A 280 -19.91 -24.57 7.25
N ALA A 281 -20.74 -23.80 6.54
CA ALA A 281 -20.32 -23.07 5.34
C ALA A 281 -19.19 -22.06 5.63
N VAL A 282 -19.29 -21.32 6.73
CA VAL A 282 -18.25 -20.36 7.14
C VAL A 282 -16.98 -21.08 7.59
N LEU A 283 -17.07 -22.14 8.39
CA LEU A 283 -15.91 -22.94 8.81
C LEU A 283 -15.17 -23.53 7.61
N LEU A 284 -15.90 -24.11 6.65
CA LEU A 284 -15.32 -24.61 5.39
C LEU A 284 -14.62 -23.51 4.61
N THR A 285 -15.23 -22.33 4.52
CA THR A 285 -14.63 -21.18 3.82
C THR A 285 -13.31 -20.77 4.47
N ILE A 286 -13.28 -20.64 5.80
CA ILE A 286 -12.08 -20.27 6.54
C ILE A 286 -10.96 -21.31 6.35
N LEU A 287 -11.27 -22.59 6.55
CA LEU A 287 -10.28 -23.65 6.46
C LEU A 287 -9.78 -23.85 5.02
N ARG A 288 -10.64 -23.73 4.00
CA ARG A 288 -10.25 -23.78 2.58
C ARG A 288 -9.33 -22.62 2.21
N ASN A 289 -9.65 -21.40 2.66
CA ASN A 289 -8.81 -20.22 2.43
C ASN A 289 -7.39 -20.40 3.02
N ILE A 290 -7.29 -20.98 4.22
CA ILE A 290 -6.01 -21.28 4.88
C ILE A 290 -5.27 -22.39 4.13
N ARG A 291 -5.95 -23.46 3.70
CA ARG A 291 -5.35 -24.55 2.92
C ARG A 291 -4.77 -24.04 1.60
N GLU A 292 -5.49 -23.18 0.89
CA GLU A 292 -5.05 -22.60 -0.38
C GLU A 292 -3.94 -21.58 -0.21
N ASN A 293 -3.90 -20.88 0.94
CA ASN A 293 -2.96 -19.80 1.19
C ASN A 293 -2.39 -19.87 2.63
N PRO A 294 -1.54 -20.88 2.94
CA PRO A 294 -1.10 -21.14 4.31
C PRO A 294 -0.18 -20.07 4.89
N PHE A 295 0.48 -19.27 4.05
CA PHE A 295 1.41 -18.23 4.50
C PHE A 295 0.75 -16.86 4.72
N ASP A 296 -0.49 -16.67 4.23
CA ASP A 296 -1.20 -15.40 4.36
C ASP A 296 -1.70 -15.20 5.79
N ALA A 297 -1.07 -14.27 6.51
CA ALA A 297 -1.42 -13.95 7.90
C ALA A 297 -2.86 -13.42 8.05
N LYS A 298 -3.40 -12.74 7.03
CA LYS A 298 -4.77 -12.20 7.09
C LYS A 298 -5.80 -13.31 7.03
N LYS A 299 -5.55 -14.36 6.25
CA LYS A 299 -6.45 -15.53 6.12
C LYS A 299 -6.38 -16.47 7.32
N ARG A 300 -5.29 -16.41 8.09
CA ARG A 300 -5.08 -17.16 9.35
C ARG A 300 -5.63 -16.47 10.59
N SER A 301 -6.13 -15.23 10.46
CA SER A 301 -6.68 -14.44 11.55
C SER A 301 -8.18 -14.23 11.35
N LEU A 302 -8.94 -14.41 12.42
CA LEU A 302 -10.37 -14.19 12.46
C LEU A 302 -10.72 -13.25 13.61
N LYS A 303 -11.26 -12.07 13.30
CA LYS A 303 -11.67 -11.11 14.33
C LYS A 303 -13.01 -11.53 14.92
N THR A 304 -13.08 -11.64 16.25
CA THR A 304 -14.31 -12.04 16.96
C THR A 304 -15.41 -10.99 16.82
N THR A 305 -15.04 -9.74 16.54
CA THR A 305 -15.97 -8.62 16.29
C THR A 305 -16.71 -8.72 14.94
N THR A 306 -16.24 -9.55 14.01
CA THR A 306 -16.82 -9.68 12.67
C THR A 306 -18.20 -10.33 12.74
N GLY A 307 -19.18 -9.80 11.98
CA GLY A 307 -20.54 -10.33 11.96
C GLY A 307 -20.62 -11.82 11.59
N ALA A 308 -19.74 -12.31 10.70
CA ALA A 308 -19.65 -13.73 10.36
C ALA A 308 -19.26 -14.61 11.56
N PHE A 309 -18.41 -14.10 12.46
CA PHE A 309 -18.06 -14.81 13.69
C PHE A 309 -19.20 -14.69 14.71
N ARG A 310 -19.61 -13.47 15.07
CA ARG A 310 -20.62 -13.22 16.13
C ARG A 310 -21.96 -13.89 15.88
N MET A 311 -22.39 -13.95 14.62
CA MET A 311 -23.72 -14.45 14.28
C MET A 311 -23.75 -15.93 13.91
N ARG A 312 -22.62 -16.51 13.48
CA ARG A 312 -22.60 -17.87 12.89
C ARG A 312 -21.67 -18.86 13.58
N ILE A 313 -20.54 -18.41 14.11
CA ILE A 313 -19.57 -19.30 14.80
C ILE A 313 -19.70 -19.16 16.31
N GLY A 314 -19.80 -17.92 16.81
CA GLY A 314 -19.88 -17.59 18.22
C GLY A 314 -20.99 -18.34 18.98
N PRO A 315 -22.22 -18.43 18.44
CA PRO A 315 -23.31 -19.13 19.12
C PRO A 315 -23.16 -20.66 19.17
N VAL A 316 -22.17 -21.25 18.48
CA VAL A 316 -22.01 -22.70 18.35
C VAL A 316 -20.72 -23.15 19.07
N PRO A 317 -20.80 -23.62 20.33
CA PRO A 317 -19.61 -23.99 21.12
C PRO A 317 -18.74 -25.06 20.47
N SER A 318 -19.37 -26.05 19.81
CA SER A 318 -18.66 -27.11 19.08
C SER A 318 -17.81 -26.57 17.92
N ALA A 319 -18.23 -25.45 17.30
CA ALA A 319 -17.46 -24.79 16.24
C ALA A 319 -16.22 -24.09 16.77
N ILE A 320 -16.33 -23.43 17.93
CA ILE A 320 -15.21 -22.77 18.61
C ILE A 320 -14.18 -23.82 19.06
N GLN A 321 -14.66 -24.92 19.66
CA GLN A 321 -13.80 -26.05 20.04
C GLN A 321 -13.13 -26.70 18.82
N LEU A 322 -13.82 -26.82 17.69
CA LEU A 322 -13.25 -27.34 16.45
C LEU A 322 -12.10 -26.45 15.94
N LEU A 323 -12.28 -25.14 15.92
CA LEU A 323 -11.22 -24.19 15.55
C LEU A 323 -10.02 -24.36 16.49
N ARG A 324 -10.27 -24.51 17.79
CA ARG A 324 -9.21 -24.76 18.76
C ARG A 324 -8.44 -26.05 18.50
N THR A 325 -9.14 -27.16 18.23
CA THR A 325 -8.51 -28.44 17.88
C THR A 325 -7.72 -28.36 16.57
N CYS A 326 -8.10 -27.47 15.66
CA CYS A 326 -7.33 -27.17 14.45
C CYS A 326 -6.05 -26.34 14.71
N GLY A 327 -5.83 -25.87 15.94
CA GLY A 327 -4.62 -25.14 16.35
C GLY A 327 -4.79 -23.63 16.44
N PHE A 328 -6.02 -23.11 16.30
CA PHE A 328 -6.26 -21.69 16.50
C PHE A 328 -6.09 -21.30 17.98
N GLN A 329 -5.63 -20.08 18.22
CA GLN A 329 -5.37 -19.52 19.54
C GLN A 329 -6.03 -18.15 19.66
N LEU A 330 -6.44 -17.79 20.87
CA LEU A 330 -6.95 -16.45 21.16
C LEU A 330 -5.77 -15.48 21.30
N ALA A 331 -5.85 -14.35 20.61
CA ALA A 331 -4.89 -13.26 20.67
C ALA A 331 -5.64 -11.95 20.91
N THR A 332 -5.13 -11.13 21.82
CA THR A 332 -5.69 -9.81 22.12
C THR A 332 -4.82 -8.75 21.47
N ASP A 333 -5.41 -7.92 20.60
CA ASP A 333 -4.71 -6.79 19.99
C ASP A 333 -4.46 -5.68 21.03
N GLU A 334 -3.54 -4.75 20.74
CA GLU A 334 -3.23 -3.58 21.58
C GLU A 334 -4.46 -2.72 21.94
N ASN A 335 -5.51 -2.81 21.12
CA ASN A 335 -6.78 -2.10 21.29
C ASN A 335 -7.80 -2.86 22.17
N GLY A 336 -7.42 -3.98 22.80
CA GLY A 336 -8.30 -4.82 23.62
C GLY A 336 -9.31 -5.65 22.84
N ASN A 337 -9.16 -5.76 21.51
CA ASN A 337 -10.03 -6.60 20.70
C ASN A 337 -9.49 -8.04 20.66
N GLU A 338 -10.38 -9.00 20.85
CA GLU A 338 -10.06 -10.42 20.74
C GLU A 338 -10.07 -10.87 19.26
N SER A 339 -9.05 -11.64 18.87
CA SER A 339 -8.96 -12.28 17.57
C SER A 339 -8.49 -13.71 17.73
N ILE A 340 -8.91 -14.58 16.83
CA ILE A 340 -8.54 -15.98 16.82
C ILE A 340 -7.54 -16.17 15.68
N ILE A 341 -6.31 -16.55 16.01
CA ILE A 341 -5.19 -16.62 15.08
C ILE A 341 -4.63 -18.04 15.03
N LEU A 342 -4.36 -18.53 13.82
CA LEU A 342 -3.64 -19.78 13.60
C LEU A 342 -2.14 -19.48 13.48
N THR A 343 -1.41 -19.64 14.59
CA THR A 343 0.05 -19.40 14.66
C THR A 343 0.82 -20.50 13.91
N THR A 344 0.47 -21.76 14.15
CA THR A 344 1.09 -22.93 13.52
C THR A 344 0.10 -23.61 12.59
N VAL A 345 0.41 -23.63 11.29
CA VAL A 345 -0.43 -24.30 10.29
C VAL A 345 0.01 -25.75 10.12
N VAL A 346 -0.84 -26.69 10.56
CA VAL A 346 -0.64 -28.11 10.31
C VAL A 346 -1.61 -28.55 9.21
N LEU A 347 -1.15 -28.54 7.94
CA LEU A 347 -2.01 -28.79 6.78
C LEU A 347 -2.81 -30.09 6.87
N ARG A 348 -2.20 -31.18 7.37
CA ARG A 348 -2.90 -32.47 7.56
C ARG A 348 -4.11 -32.37 8.48
N VAL A 349 -4.05 -31.53 9.51
CA VAL A 349 -5.16 -31.30 10.45
C VAL A 349 -6.27 -30.50 9.76
N ILE A 350 -5.90 -29.46 9.01
CA ILE A 350 -6.84 -28.63 8.25
C ILE A 350 -7.55 -29.45 7.17
N GLU A 351 -6.81 -30.27 6.42
CA GLU A 351 -7.36 -31.18 5.41
C GLU A 351 -8.31 -32.21 6.01
N ARG A 352 -7.95 -32.79 7.18
CA ARG A 352 -8.82 -33.71 7.90
C ARG A 352 -10.11 -33.04 8.36
N ALA A 353 -10.03 -31.82 8.89
CA ALA A 353 -11.21 -31.05 9.29
C ALA A 353 -12.10 -30.70 8.09
N ILE A 354 -11.51 -30.27 6.96
CA ILE A 354 -12.26 -30.01 5.71
C ILE A 354 -12.97 -31.26 5.21
N ALA A 355 -12.29 -32.41 5.23
CA ALA A 355 -12.89 -33.68 4.80
C ALA A 355 -14.11 -34.04 5.64
N LEU A 356 -14.01 -33.93 6.98
CA LEU A 356 -15.12 -34.20 7.89
C LEU A 356 -16.26 -33.18 7.75
N LEU A 357 -15.95 -31.91 7.52
CA LEU A 357 -16.96 -30.86 7.33
C LEU A 357 -17.64 -30.93 5.95
N SER A 358 -16.97 -31.46 4.93
CA SER A 358 -17.50 -31.58 3.56
C SER A 358 -18.27 -32.87 3.31
N GLN A 359 -18.22 -33.84 4.24
CA GLN A 359 -19.01 -35.07 4.14
C GLN A 359 -20.48 -34.77 4.42
N GLU A 360 -21.24 -34.29 3.43
CA GLU A 360 -22.70 -34.18 3.57
C GLU A 360 -23.31 -35.56 3.91
N THR A 361 -24.28 -35.54 4.83
CA THR A 361 -25.32 -36.59 4.96
C THR A 361 -26.15 -36.66 3.70
#